data_AF-A0A7W8CPJ8-F1
#
_entry.id   AF-A0A7W8CPJ8-F1
#
_cell.length_a   1.000
_cell.length_b   1.000
_cell.length_c   1.000
_cell.angle_alpha   90.00
_cell.angle_beta   90.00
_cell.angle_gamma   90.00
#
_symmetry.space_group_name_H-M   'P 1'
#
loop_
_entity.id
_entity.type
_entity.pdbx_description
1 polymer ?
#
loop_
_entity_poly.entity_id
_entity_poly.type
_entity_poly.pdbx_seq_one_letter_code
_entity_poly.pdbx_strand_id
1 'polypeptide(L)'
;MDIQRITVGYVELTEPESEQLFNKVKKDKGIDSYDGLQDLMEDFDSRVIEPAAVIADDESGKSSKGTRFIEVFNTVKDDTVYRIKSSDQT
;
A
#
# COMPACT_ATOMS: atom_id res chain seq x y z
N MET A 1 7.08 -1.63 20.62
CA MET A 1 7.34 -2.38 19.38
C MET A 1 7.68 -1.33 18.36
N ASP A 2 8.95 -1.24 17.99
CA ASP A 2 9.42 -0.34 16.95
C ASP A 2 8.83 -0.81 15.62
N ILE A 3 8.00 0.02 14.99
CA ILE A 3 7.42 -0.30 13.68
C ILE A 3 8.55 -0.17 12.67
N GLN A 4 8.90 -1.28 12.03
CA GLN A 4 9.90 -1.27 10.96
C GLN A 4 9.25 -0.76 9.68
N ARG A 5 9.98 0.10 8.96
CA ARG A 5 9.57 0.52 7.62
C ARG A 5 9.77 -0.66 6.67
N ILE A 6 8.71 -1.02 5.98
CA ILE A 6 8.72 -2.11 5.01
C ILE A 6 8.95 -1.54 3.63
N THR A 7 9.89 -2.13 2.90
CA THR A 7 10.12 -1.78 1.49
C THR A 7 9.50 -2.83 0.60
N VAL A 8 8.72 -2.40 -0.39
CA VAL A 8 8.08 -3.28 -1.37
C VAL A 8 8.35 -2.73 -2.76
N GLY A 9 9.10 -3.48 -3.57
CA GLY A 9 9.58 -2.97 -4.85
C GLY A 9 10.36 -1.66 -4.69
N TYR A 10 9.89 -0.60 -5.34
CA TYR A 10 10.51 0.74 -5.28
C TYR A 10 9.90 1.68 -4.23
N VAL A 11 8.91 1.23 -3.46
CA VAL A 11 8.21 2.05 -2.46
C VAL A 11 8.66 1.66 -1.06
N GLU A 12 9.23 2.62 -0.33
CA GLU A 12 9.41 2.53 1.12
C GLU A 12 8.12 2.98 1.80
N LEU A 13 7.48 2.07 2.56
CA LEU A 13 6.27 2.38 3.30
C LEU A 13 6.60 3.15 4.57
N THR A 14 5.77 4.15 4.89
CA THR A 14 5.76 4.80 6.20
C THR A 14 5.37 3.80 7.30
N GLU A 15 5.66 4.12 8.56
CA GLU A 15 5.22 3.30 9.71
C GLU A 15 3.70 2.96 9.68
N PRO A 16 2.78 3.91 9.47
CA PRO A 16 1.35 3.59 9.40
C PRO A 16 0.96 2.76 8.17
N GLU A 17 1.67 2.89 7.06
CA GLU A 17 1.46 2.05 5.87
C GLU A 17 1.97 0.62 6.10
N SER A 18 3.13 0.49 6.74
CA SER A 18 3.74 -0.77 7.13
C SER A 18 2.85 -1.54 8.10
N GLU A 19 2.27 -0.87 9.09
CA GLU A 19 1.32 -1.47 10.03
C GLU A 19 0.02 -1.91 9.32
N GLN A 20 -0.51 -1.10 8.40
CA GLN A 20 -1.68 -1.48 7.59
C GLN A 20 -1.42 -2.72 6.76
N LEU A 21 -0.27 -2.80 6.10
CA LEU A 21 0.12 -3.96 5.31
C LEU A 21 0.32 -5.18 6.21
N PHE A 22 1.06 -5.05 7.31
CA PHE A 22 1.29 -6.12 8.26
C PHE A 22 -0.01 -6.73 8.77
N ASN A 23 -0.99 -5.92 9.18
CA ASN A 23 -2.27 -6.43 9.65
C ASN A 23 -3.06 -7.20 8.58
N LYS A 24 -2.88 -6.88 7.30
CA LYS A 24 -3.52 -7.59 6.18
C LYS A 24 -2.80 -8.90 5.91
N VAL A 25 -1.48 -8.85 5.75
CA VAL A 25 -0.65 -10.03 5.46
C VAL A 25 -0.67 -11.02 6.64
N LYS A 26 -0.65 -10.53 7.88
CA LYS A 26 -0.79 -11.36 9.09
C LYS A 26 -2.06 -12.20 9.06
N LYS A 27 -3.19 -11.62 8.66
CA LYS A 27 -4.46 -12.34 8.56
C LYS A 27 -4.52 -13.31 7.38
N ASP A 28 -3.86 -12.99 6.27
CA ASP A 28 -3.88 -13.80 5.05
C ASP A 28 -2.88 -14.97 5.07
N LYS A 29 -1.62 -14.67 5.41
CA LYS A 29 -0.47 -15.57 5.34
C LYS A 29 -0.03 -16.11 6.71
N GLY A 30 -0.56 -15.56 7.81
CA GLY A 30 -0.21 -16.00 9.17
C GLY A 30 1.17 -15.55 9.65
N ILE A 31 1.69 -14.43 9.14
CA ILE A 31 2.97 -13.89 9.61
C ILE A 31 2.84 -13.26 11.00
N ASP A 32 3.88 -13.40 11.82
CA ASP A 32 3.87 -12.89 13.20
C ASP A 32 4.89 -11.77 13.48
N SER A 33 5.78 -11.48 12.53
CA SER A 33 6.84 -10.47 12.67
C SER A 33 6.97 -9.60 11.42
N TYR A 34 7.52 -8.39 11.62
CA TYR A 34 7.87 -7.47 10.52
C TYR A 34 9.00 -8.01 9.66
N ASP A 35 9.95 -8.77 10.24
CA ASP A 35 11.00 -9.43 9.44
C ASP A 35 10.38 -10.42 8.44
N GLY A 36 9.41 -11.23 8.89
CA GLY A 36 8.69 -12.16 8.00
C GLY A 36 7.79 -11.45 6.98
N LEU A 37 7.35 -10.22 7.27
CA LEU A 37 6.72 -9.38 6.26
C LEU A 37 7.74 -8.92 5.22
N GLN A 38 8.91 -8.43 5.65
CA GLN A 38 9.94 -7.93 4.76
C GLN A 38 10.46 -9.03 3.82
N ASP A 39 10.69 -10.24 4.34
CA ASP A 39 11.06 -11.41 3.53
C ASP A 39 9.97 -11.74 2.49
N LEU A 40 8.69 -11.70 2.89
CA LEU A 40 7.59 -11.92 1.95
C LEU A 40 7.54 -10.84 0.88
N MET A 41 7.84 -9.59 1.23
CA MET A 41 7.78 -8.46 0.31
C MET A 41 8.88 -8.48 -0.75
N GLU A 42 9.90 -9.34 -0.62
CA GLU A 42 10.88 -9.57 -1.70
C GLU A 42 10.24 -10.18 -2.97
N ASP A 43 9.17 -10.97 -2.83
CA ASP A 43 8.42 -11.56 -3.95
C ASP A 43 7.30 -10.64 -4.48
N PHE A 44 7.07 -9.52 -3.81
CA PHE A 44 6.00 -8.58 -4.15
C PHE A 44 6.60 -7.31 -4.75
N ASP A 45 5.81 -6.68 -5.61
CA ASP A 45 6.10 -5.35 -6.12
C ASP A 45 4.96 -4.41 -5.69
N SER A 46 5.21 -3.11 -5.80
CA SER A 46 4.23 -2.12 -5.44
C SER A 46 4.05 -1.07 -6.52
N ARG A 47 2.87 -0.46 -6.52
CA ARG A 47 2.57 0.69 -7.37
C ARG A 47 1.72 1.69 -6.62
N VAL A 48 2.02 2.97 -6.86
CA VAL A 48 1.22 4.07 -6.33
C VAL A 48 0.09 4.37 -7.32
N ILE A 49 -1.14 4.22 -6.85
CA ILE A 49 -2.32 4.67 -7.57
C ILE A 49 -2.64 6.09 -7.12
N GLU A 50 -2.37 7.03 -8.01
CA GLU A 50 -2.84 8.39 -7.86
C GLU A 50 -4.34 8.46 -8.18
N PRO A 51 -5.11 9.29 -7.45
CA PRO A 51 -6.49 9.53 -7.81
C PRO A 51 -6.55 10.12 -9.22
N ALA A 52 -7.43 9.58 -10.06
CA ALA A 52 -7.69 10.19 -11.35
C ALA A 52 -8.11 11.65 -11.12
N ALA A 53 -7.40 12.59 -11.72
CA ALA A 53 -7.84 13.97 -11.79
C ALA A 53 -9.17 13.95 -12.55
N VAL A 54 -10.27 14.11 -11.82
CA VAL A 54 -11.58 14.26 -12.44
C VAL A 54 -11.53 15.59 -13.18
N ILE A 55 -11.44 15.55 -14.51
CA ILE A 55 -11.70 16.73 -15.33
C ILE A 55 -13.18 17.00 -15.14
N ALA A 56 -13.50 17.91 -14.22
CA ALA A 56 -14.88 18.26 -13.89
C ALA A 56 -15.46 19.07 -15.05
N ASP A 57 -16.21 18.40 -15.92
CA ASP A 57 -17.16 19.03 -16.83
C ASP A 57 -18.55 18.94 -16.18
N ASP A 58 -18.75 19.60 -15.03
CA ASP A 58 -20.06 19.98 -14.48
C ASP A 58 -19.92 20.90 -13.25
N GLU A 59 -20.79 21.91 -13.15
CA GLU A 59 -20.80 23.06 -12.22
C GLU A 59 -20.95 22.73 -10.71
N SER A 60 -20.11 21.87 -10.14
CA SER A 60 -20.07 21.71 -8.68
C SER A 60 -18.66 21.44 -8.22
N GLY A 61 -17.89 22.54 -8.10
CA GLY A 61 -16.50 22.60 -7.65
C GLY A 61 -16.24 21.99 -6.27
N LYS A 62 -16.18 20.66 -6.20
CA LYS A 62 -15.50 19.91 -5.15
C LYS A 62 -14.32 19.21 -5.78
N SER A 63 -13.19 19.92 -5.81
CA SER A 63 -11.88 19.30 -6.01
C SER A 63 -11.70 18.27 -4.89
N SER A 64 -12.05 17.02 -5.19
CA SER A 64 -11.80 15.93 -4.26
C SER A 64 -10.32 15.68 -4.35
N LYS A 65 -9.57 16.16 -3.35
CA LYS A 65 -8.22 15.68 -3.04
C LYS A 65 -8.32 14.16 -2.94
N GLY A 66 -8.12 13.47 -4.05
CA GLY A 66 -8.42 12.05 -4.10
C GLY A 66 -7.45 11.29 -3.20
N THR A 67 -7.93 10.20 -2.62
CA THR A 67 -7.08 9.37 -1.76
C THR A 67 -6.08 8.63 -2.63
N ARG A 68 -4.78 8.82 -2.36
CA ARG A 68 -3.70 8.01 -2.95
C ARG A 68 -3.70 6.63 -2.31
N PHE A 69 -3.51 5.60 -3.11
CA PHE A 69 -3.41 4.22 -2.64
C PHE A 69 -2.08 3.62 -3.06
N ILE A 70 -1.54 2.72 -2.24
CA ILE A 70 -0.41 1.88 -2.61
C ILE A 70 -0.97 0.48 -2.80
N GLU A 71 -0.77 -0.09 -3.98
CA GLU A 71 -1.07 -1.49 -4.25
C GLU A 71 0.20 -2.31 -4.19
N VAL A 72 0.16 -3.38 -3.41
CA VAL A 72 1.21 -4.36 -3.24
C VAL A 72 0.72 -5.66 -3.86
N PHE A 73 1.38 -6.16 -4.88
CA PHE A 73 0.94 -7.33 -5.64
C PHE A 73 2.09 -8.33 -5.79
N ASN A 74 1.76 -9.62 -5.75
CA ASN A 74 2.76 -10.67 -5.88
C ASN A 74 3.19 -10.80 -7.35
N THR A 75 4.50 -10.73 -7.61
CA THR A 75 5.05 -10.79 -8.98
C THR A 75 5.18 -12.22 -9.52
N VAL A 76 5.23 -13.20 -8.62
CA VAL A 76 5.48 -14.61 -8.92
C VAL A 76 4.18 -15.39 -9.08
N LYS A 77 3.15 -15.04 -8.30
CA LYS A 77 1.81 -15.64 -8.31
C LYS A 77 0.76 -14.54 -8.33
N ASP A 78 0.12 -14.37 -9.48
CA ASP A 78 -0.90 -13.34 -9.79
C ASP A 78 -2.23 -13.45 -9.00
N ASP A 79 -2.19 -13.92 -7.75
CA ASP A 79 -3.38 -14.24 -6.95
C ASP A 79 -3.57 -13.34 -5.72
N THR A 80 -2.52 -12.62 -5.29
CA THR A 80 -2.58 -11.80 -4.07
C THR A 80 -2.27 -10.34 -4.34
N VAL A 81 -3.24 -9.47 -4.06
CA VAL A 81 -3.10 -8.01 -4.12
C VAL A 81 -3.59 -7.38 -2.81
N TYR A 82 -2.72 -6.61 -2.16
CA TYR A 82 -3.03 -5.81 -0.99
C TYR A 82 -3.06 -4.32 -1.35
N ARG A 83 -4.19 -3.65 -1.10
CA ARG A 83 -4.30 -2.20 -1.27
C ARG A 83 -4.29 -1.50 0.08
N ILE A 84 -3.35 -0.57 0.30
CA ILE A 84 -3.29 0.26 1.51
C ILE A 84 -3.50 1.74 1.15
N LYS A 85 -4.03 2.52 2.09
CA LYS A 85 -4.16 3.97 1.90
C LYS A 85 -2.81 4.61 2.12
N SER A 86 -2.37 5.45 1.17
CA SER A 86 -1.13 6.17 1.38
C SER A 86 -1.34 7.25 2.44
N SER A 87 -0.39 7.34 3.37
CA SER A 87 -0.38 8.34 4.44
C SER A 87 0.18 9.67 3.95
N ASP A 88 0.90 9.68 2.82
CA ASP A 88 1.34 10.89 2.14
C ASP A 88 0.19 11.52 1.33
N GLN A 89 -0.75 12.09 2.10
CA GLN A 89 -1.82 12.96 1.62
C GLN A 89 -1.34 14.42 1.73
N THR A 90 -0.17 14.76 1.18
CA THR A 90 0.27 16.15 1.09
C THR A 90 -0.21 16.82 -0.20
#